data_AF-A0A8T6A4I1-F1
#
_entry.id   AF-A0A8T6A4I1-F1
#
_cell.length_a   1.000
_cell.length_b   1.000
_cell.length_c   1.000
_cell.angle_alpha   90.00
_cell.angle_beta   90.00
_cell.angle_gamma   90.00
#
_symmetry.space_group_name_H-M   'P 1'
#
loop_
_entity.id
_entity.type
_entity.pdbx_description
1 polymer ?
#
loop_
_entity_poly.entity_id
_entity_poly.type
_entity_poly.pdbx_seq_one_letter_code
_entity_poly.pdbx_strand_id
1 'polypeptide(L)' 'MNLDDIINSMMPEVYQRLSTAVELGKWPDGVALTEEQKE' A
#
# COMPACT_ATOMS: atom_id res chain seq x y z
N MET A 1 -3.28 -17.59 -4.41
CA MET A 1 -4.10 -16.55 -3.74
C MET A 1 -4.24 -15.42 -4.75
N ASN A 2 -5.45 -15.03 -5.13
CA ASN A 2 -5.64 -13.95 -6.10
C ASN A 2 -5.44 -12.60 -5.39
N LEU A 3 -4.83 -11.62 -6.06
CA LEU A 3 -4.65 -10.27 -5.52
C LEU A 3 -6.01 -9.64 -5.16
N ASP A 4 -7.03 -9.89 -5.98
CA ASP A 4 -8.38 -9.42 -5.72
C ASP A 4 -8.95 -10.00 -4.41
N ASP A 5 -8.67 -11.26 -4.09
CA ASP A 5 -9.14 -11.90 -2.85
C ASP A 5 -8.47 -11.26 -1.61
N ILE A 6 -7.20 -10.88 -1.74
CA ILE A 6 -6.46 -10.17 -0.69
C ILE A 6 -7.04 -8.78 -0.50
N ILE A 7 -7.28 -8.04 -1.59
CA ILE A 7 -7.88 -6.70 -1.53
C ILE A 7 -9.28 -6.75 -0.92
N ASN A 8 -10.10 -7.71 -1.32
CA ASN A 8 -11.46 -7.87 -0.82
C ASN A 8 -11.52 -8.33 0.65
N SER A 9 -10.46 -8.97 1.16
CA SER A 9 -10.34 -9.36 2.57
C SER A 9 -9.60 -8.33 3.43
N MET A 10 -8.95 -7.34 2.82
CA MET A 10 -8.34 -6.23 3.55
C MET A 10 -9.42 -5.29 4.10
N MET A 11 -9.15 -4.76 5.30
CA MET A 11 -9.92 -3.62 5.79
C MET A 11 -9.73 -2.42 4.82
N PRO A 12 -10.80 -1.70 4.45
CA PRO A 12 -10.71 -0.58 3.50
C PRO A 12 -9.66 0.47 3.89
N GLU A 13 -9.45 0.68 5.18
CA GLU A 13 -8.43 1.60 5.70
C GLU A 13 -7.00 1.18 5.34
N VAL A 14 -6.70 -0.13 5.34
CA VAL A 14 -5.37 -0.65 4.99
C VAL A 14 -5.10 -0.37 3.50
N TYR A 15 -6.07 -0.65 2.64
CA TYR A 15 -5.95 -0.33 1.22
C TYR A 15 -5.72 1.16 0.99
N GLN A 16 -6.49 2.03 1.65
CA GLN A 16 -6.34 3.48 1.51
C GLN A 16 -4.95 3.98 1.92
N ARG A 17 -4.42 3.46 3.03
CA ARG A 17 -3.06 3.78 3.50
C ARG A 17 -2.00 3.34 2.50
N LEU A 18 -2.16 2.15 1.90
CA LEU A 18 -1.24 1.65 0.87
C LEU A 18 -1.29 2.49 -0.41
N SER A 19 -2.50 2.80 -0.93
CA SER A 19 -2.66 3.67 -2.11
C SER A 19 -1.99 5.02 -1.89
N THR A 20 -2.25 5.64 -0.75
CA THR A 20 -1.66 6.95 -0.39
C THR A 20 -0.14 6.86 -0.31
N ALA A 21 0.41 5.78 0.27
CA ALA A 21 1.84 5.62 0.38
C ALA A 21 2.53 5.46 -0.98
N VAL A 22 1.90 4.72 -1.90
CA VAL A 22 2.39 4.54 -3.28
C VAL A 22 2.32 5.87 -4.06
N GLU A 23 1.20 6.59 -3.99
CA GLU A 23 1.03 7.89 -4.66
C GLU A 23 2.05 8.94 -4.19
N LEU A 24 2.37 8.94 -2.89
CA LEU A 24 3.30 9.88 -2.29
C LEU A 24 4.76 9.39 -2.28
N GLY A 25 5.00 8.12 -2.62
CA GLY A 25 6.32 7.50 -2.55
C GLY A 25 6.88 7.36 -1.13
N LYS A 26 6.03 7.40 -0.09
CA LYS A 26 6.45 7.30 1.32
C LYS A 26 5.34 6.79 2.24
N TRP A 27 5.73 6.10 3.30
CA TRP A 27 4.85 5.66 4.38
C TRP A 27 4.28 6.83 5.20
N PRO A 28 3.18 6.62 5.95
CA PRO A 28 2.57 7.65 6.80
C PRO A 28 3.49 8.21 7.90
N ASP A 29 4.51 7.46 8.30
CA ASP A 29 5.55 7.89 9.24
C ASP A 29 6.63 8.79 8.59
N GLY A 30 6.54 9.01 7.28
CA GLY A 30 7.46 9.83 6.49
C GLY A 30 8.63 9.06 5.89
N VAL A 31 8.77 7.76 6.16
CA VAL A 31 9.83 6.93 5.57
C VAL A 31 9.55 6.72 4.09
N ALA A 32 10.53 7.01 3.23
CA ALA A 32 10.40 6.80 1.79
C ALA A 32 10.23 5.31 1.45
N LEU A 33 9.42 5.00 0.43
CA LEU A 33 9.34 3.65 -0.11
C LEU A 33 10.68 3.25 -0.73
N THR A 34 11.12 2.03 -0.48
CA THR A 34 12.27 1.45 -1.18
C THR A 34 11.91 1.18 -2.64
N GLU A 35 12.90 1.01 -3.51
CA GLU A 35 12.64 0.68 -4.92
C GLU A 35 11.89 -0.65 -5.06
N GLU A 36 12.24 -1.66 -4.26
CA GLU A 36 11.53 -2.96 -4.21
C GLU A 36 10.06 -2.82 -3.76
N GLN A 37 9.71 -1.79 -2.99
CA GLN A 37 8.32 -1.53 -2.59
C GLN A 37 7.50 -0.81 -3.67
N LYS A 38 8.16 -0.27 -4.70
CA LYS A 38 7.53 0.39 -5.85
C LYS A 38 7.40 -0.54 -7.06
N GLU A 39 8.20 -1.61 -7.10
CA GLU A 39 8.14 -2.71 -8.09
C GLU A 39 7.04 -3.72 -7.77
#